data_AF-A0A1V1NZ05-F1
#
_entry.id   AF-A0A1V1NZ05-F1
#
_cell.length_a   1.000
_cell.length_b   1.000
_cell.length_c   1.000
_cell.angle_alpha   90.00
_cell.angle_beta   90.00
_cell.angle_gamma   90.00
#
_symmetry.space_group_name_H-M   'P 1'
#
loop_
_entity.id
_entity.type
_entity.pdbx_description
1 polymer ?
#
loop_
_entity_poly.entity_id
_entity_poly.type
_entity_poly.pdbx_seq_one_letter_code
_entity_poly.pdbx_strand_id
1 'polypeptide(L)'
;MKHNVDKKKQLIRNSTAEFLIFTGQAGEQSIQARYEEDTIWLTQKLIAKLFDVTVPTINEHLKNIYDQGELKREATIRKFLTVQLEGKREVSRNIDFYNLDAIISVGYRINSVRATQFRQWATQVLREFAIKGYVLE
;
A
#
# COMPACT_ATOMS: atom_id res chain seq x y z
N MET A 1 -15.27 -33.66 -3.33
CA MET A 1 -15.23 -32.20 -3.62
C MET A 1 -14.66 -31.45 -2.41
N LYS A 2 -13.34 -31.32 -2.28
CA LYS A 2 -12.68 -30.54 -1.21
C LYS A 2 -11.24 -30.18 -1.61
N HIS A 3 -11.01 -29.34 -2.63
CA HIS A 3 -9.65 -28.86 -2.97
C HIS A 3 -9.70 -27.54 -3.77
N ASN A 4 -10.21 -26.45 -3.19
CA ASN A 4 -10.08 -25.13 -3.84
C ASN A 4 -9.83 -23.94 -2.88
N VAL A 5 -10.01 -24.11 -1.56
CA VAL A 5 -9.86 -23.02 -0.58
C VAL A 5 -8.38 -22.66 -0.32
N ASP A 6 -7.46 -23.63 -0.40
CA ASP A 6 -6.04 -23.41 -0.06
C ASP A 6 -5.25 -22.63 -1.12
N LYS A 7 -5.61 -22.76 -2.41
CA LYS A 7 -4.93 -22.04 -3.51
C LYS A 7 -5.19 -20.54 -3.48
N LYS A 8 -6.44 -20.12 -3.23
CA LYS A 8 -6.82 -18.70 -3.13
C LYS A 8 -6.06 -18.00 -2.00
N LYS A 9 -5.95 -18.66 -0.84
CA LYS A 9 -5.23 -18.16 0.33
C LYS A 9 -3.71 -18.12 0.14
N GLN A 10 -3.13 -19.11 -0.56
CA GLN A 10 -1.71 -19.10 -0.94
C GLN A 10 -1.36 -17.97 -1.92
N LEU A 11 -2.23 -17.65 -2.87
CA LEU A 11 -1.97 -16.62 -3.89
C LEU A 11 -2.13 -15.19 -3.34
N ILE A 12 -3.12 -14.92 -2.47
CA ILE A 12 -3.24 -13.64 -1.75
C ILE A 12 -1.94 -13.38 -0.96
N ARG A 13 -1.45 -14.41 -0.26
CA ARG A 13 -0.17 -14.35 0.46
C ARG A 13 1.01 -14.08 -0.48
N ASN A 14 0.98 -14.56 -1.72
CA ASN A 14 2.03 -14.29 -2.70
C ASN A 14 2.01 -12.83 -3.17
N SER A 15 0.86 -12.26 -3.56
CA SER A 15 0.80 -10.86 -4.01
C SER A 15 1.08 -9.85 -2.89
N THR A 16 0.65 -10.14 -1.66
CA THR A 16 1.05 -9.36 -0.47
C THR A 16 2.56 -9.47 -0.24
N ALA A 17 3.16 -10.66 -0.35
CA ALA A 17 4.59 -10.84 -0.23
C ALA A 17 5.36 -10.10 -1.33
N GLU A 18 4.90 -10.13 -2.58
CA GLU A 18 5.48 -9.40 -3.70
C GLU A 18 5.43 -7.89 -3.48
N PHE A 19 4.32 -7.34 -2.97
CA PHE A 19 4.26 -5.93 -2.58
C PHE A 19 5.25 -5.64 -1.45
N LEU A 20 5.31 -6.47 -0.41
CA LEU A 20 6.26 -6.28 0.69
C LEU A 20 7.72 -6.32 0.20
N ILE A 21 8.05 -7.21 -0.74
CA ILE A 21 9.36 -7.28 -1.39
C ILE A 21 9.64 -5.99 -2.17
N PHE A 22 8.67 -5.50 -2.97
CA PHE A 22 8.80 -4.23 -3.68
C PHE A 22 9.05 -3.05 -2.72
N THR A 23 8.34 -3.01 -1.58
CA THR A 23 8.57 -2.00 -0.54
C THR A 23 9.90 -2.19 0.19
N GLY A 24 10.44 -3.41 0.26
CA GLY A 24 11.74 -3.71 0.85
C GLY A 24 12.92 -3.25 -0.03
N GLN A 25 12.72 -3.19 -1.35
CA GLN A 25 13.70 -2.67 -2.31
C GLN A 25 13.76 -1.13 -2.35
N ALA A 26 13.07 -0.45 -1.44
CA ALA A 26 12.85 0.98 -1.42
C ALA A 26 14.01 1.86 -0.92
N GLY A 27 15.22 1.59 -1.40
CA GLY A 27 16.44 2.26 -0.94
C GLY A 27 17.02 1.64 0.33
N GLU A 28 18.02 2.29 0.93
CA GLU A 28 18.82 1.75 2.05
C GLU A 28 18.05 1.51 3.36
N GLN A 29 16.80 1.98 3.45
CA GLN A 29 15.99 1.82 4.64
C GLN A 29 14.67 1.13 4.29
N SER A 30 14.50 -0.11 4.77
CA SER A 30 13.28 -0.91 4.58
C SER A 30 12.00 -0.13 4.96
N ILE A 31 10.97 -0.21 4.12
CA ILE A 31 9.63 0.27 4.47
C ILE A 31 8.95 -0.83 5.27
N GLN A 32 8.68 -0.56 6.54
CA GLN A 32 7.89 -1.46 7.38
C GLN A 32 6.41 -1.21 7.15
N ALA A 33 5.81 -2.00 6.25
CA ALA A 33 4.37 -1.98 6.02
C ALA A 33 3.63 -2.78 7.10
N ARG A 34 2.42 -2.34 7.45
CA ARG A 34 1.52 -3.09 8.33
C ARG A 34 0.56 -3.93 7.47
N TYR A 35 0.36 -5.19 7.83
CA TYR A 35 -0.65 -6.05 7.22
C TYR A 35 -1.72 -6.39 8.26
N GLU A 36 -2.95 -5.95 8.02
CA GLU A 36 -4.08 -6.12 8.93
C GLU A 36 -5.38 -6.10 8.11
N GLU A 37 -6.37 -6.93 8.48
CA GLU A 37 -7.67 -7.05 7.76
C GLU A 37 -7.50 -7.35 6.26
N ASP A 38 -6.61 -8.31 5.95
CA ASP A 38 -6.30 -8.75 4.58
C ASP A 38 -5.83 -7.63 3.62
N THR A 39 -5.41 -6.48 4.15
CA THR A 39 -4.86 -5.37 3.37
C THR A 39 -3.58 -4.80 3.98
N ILE A 40 -2.90 -3.98 3.19
CA ILE A 40 -1.64 -3.35 3.54
C ILE A 40 -1.90 -1.90 3.90
N TRP A 41 -1.27 -1.44 4.98
CA TRP A 41 -1.44 -0.12 5.54
C TRP A 41 -0.10 0.61 5.61
N LEU A 42 -0.06 1.83 5.09
CA LEU A 42 1.09 2.73 5.15
C LEU A 42 0.68 4.12 5.67
N THR A 43 1.55 4.77 6.43
CA THR A 43 1.40 6.19 6.75
C THR A 43 1.78 7.05 5.54
N GLN A 44 1.30 8.30 5.49
CA GLN A 44 1.67 9.24 4.41
C GLN A 44 3.19 9.38 4.26
N LYS A 45 3.94 9.34 5.37
CA LYS A 45 5.40 9.38 5.39
C LYS A 45 6.01 8.16 4.70
N LEU A 46 5.44 6.97 4.91
CA LEU A 46 5.92 5.75 4.26
C LEU A 46 5.54 5.72 2.77
N ILE A 47 4.37 6.25 2.39
CA ILE A 47 3.96 6.38 0.98
C ILE A 47 4.88 7.36 0.24
N ALA A 48 5.20 8.49 0.87
CA ALA A 48 6.14 9.48 0.35
C ALA A 48 7.51 8.84 0.09
N LYS A 49 8.01 8.06 1.04
CA LYS A 49 9.25 7.29 0.89
C LYS A 49 9.16 6.19 -0.17
N LEU A 50 8.04 5.48 -0.26
CA LEU A 50 7.82 4.44 -1.27
C LEU A 50 7.99 4.99 -2.67
N PHE A 51 7.41 6.17 -2.93
CA PHE A 51 7.40 6.78 -4.25
C PHE A 51 8.49 7.84 -4.45
N ASP A 52 9.38 8.03 -3.47
CA ASP A 52 10.47 9.00 -3.50
C ASP A 52 9.99 10.43 -3.83
N VAL A 53 8.99 10.87 -3.05
CA VAL A 53 8.40 12.21 -3.11
C VAL A 53 8.20 12.77 -1.70
N THR A 54 7.74 14.02 -1.61
CA THR A 54 7.48 14.67 -0.32
C THR A 54 6.10 14.31 0.24
N VAL A 55 5.92 14.40 1.57
CA VAL A 55 4.61 14.21 2.22
C VAL A 55 3.54 15.20 1.71
N PRO A 56 3.84 16.50 1.49
CA PRO A 56 2.90 17.41 0.84
C PRO A 56 2.39 16.92 -0.51
N THR A 57 3.23 16.31 -1.35
CA THR A 57 2.82 15.72 -2.62
C THR A 57 1.81 14.58 -2.41
N ILE A 58 2.02 13.73 -1.40
CA ILE A 58 1.07 12.67 -1.04
C ILE A 58 -0.26 13.28 -0.58
N ASN A 59 -0.23 14.33 0.24
CA ASN A 59 -1.43 15.02 0.72
C ASN A 59 -2.26 15.60 -0.43
N GLU A 60 -1.59 16.22 -1.39
CA GLU A 60 -2.24 16.77 -2.58
C GLU A 60 -2.92 15.68 -3.41
N HIS A 61 -2.23 14.58 -3.70
CA HIS A 61 -2.82 13.48 -4.44
C HIS A 61 -4.00 12.83 -3.71
N LEU A 62 -3.87 12.58 -2.40
CA LEU A 62 -4.97 12.04 -1.59
C LEU A 62 -6.19 12.96 -1.61
N LYS A 63 -5.98 14.27 -1.44
CA LYS A 63 -7.07 15.26 -1.51
C LYS A 63 -7.77 15.19 -2.88
N ASN A 64 -7.01 15.20 -3.96
CA ASN A 64 -7.57 15.15 -5.32
C ASN A 64 -8.30 13.83 -5.61
N ILE A 65 -7.81 12.69 -5.10
CA ILE A 65 -8.48 11.38 -5.21
C ILE A 65 -9.87 11.43 -4.56
N TYR A 66 -9.97 12.00 -3.36
CA TYR A 66 -11.25 12.12 -2.64
C TYR A 66 -12.19 13.14 -3.28
N ASP A 67 -11.65 14.30 -3.69
CA ASP A 67 -12.43 15.36 -4.34
C ASP A 67 -13.04 14.89 -5.68
N GLN A 68 -12.36 13.96 -6.38
CA GLN A 68 -12.84 13.35 -7.63
C GLN A 68 -13.77 12.15 -7.40
N GLY A 69 -13.98 11.74 -6.15
CA GLY A 69 -14.81 10.58 -5.81
C GLY A 69 -14.24 9.25 -6.27
N GLU A 70 -12.94 9.16 -6.58
CA GLU A 70 -12.30 7.90 -6.96
C GLU A 70 -12.32 6.91 -5.79
N LEU A 71 -12.07 7.41 -4.57
CA LEU A 71 -12.12 6.63 -3.34
C LEU A 71 -12.98 7.34 -2.28
N LYS A 72 -13.51 6.56 -1.34
CA LYS A 72 -14.18 7.07 -0.14
C LYS A 72 -13.20 7.11 1.03
N ARG A 73 -13.05 8.29 1.64
CA ARG A 73 -12.06 8.53 2.71
C ARG A 73 -12.23 7.60 3.90
N GLU A 74 -13.48 7.28 4.25
CA GLU A 74 -13.83 6.44 5.40
C GLU A 74 -13.48 4.97 5.18
N ALA A 75 -13.39 4.55 3.91
CA ALA A 75 -13.06 3.17 3.55
C ALA A 75 -11.55 2.93 3.43
N THR A 76 -10.75 4.00 3.25
CA THR A 76 -9.32 3.89 2.91
C THR A 76 -8.40 4.38 4.01
N ILE A 77 -8.93 4.96 5.10
CA ILE A 77 -8.15 5.52 6.20
C ILE A 77 -8.51 4.86 7.53
N ARG A 78 -7.48 4.46 8.27
CA ARG A 78 -7.63 3.97 9.64
C ARG A 78 -6.59 4.61 10.56
N LYS A 79 -7.02 4.95 11.77
CA LYS A 79 -6.13 5.42 12.83
C LYS A 79 -5.53 4.25 13.58
N PHE A 80 -4.23 4.22 13.69
CA PHE A 80 -3.51 3.26 14.51
C PHE A 80 -2.74 3.96 15.61
N LEU A 81 -2.86 3.44 16.82
CA LEU A 81 -2.03 3.87 17.94
C LEU A 81 -0.58 3.48 17.64
N THR A 82 0.29 4.47 17.64
CA THR A 82 1.73 4.27 17.48
C THR A 82 2.42 4.87 18.69
N VAL A 83 3.20 4.04 19.38
CA VAL A 83 4.09 4.46 20.45
C VAL A 83 5.42 4.88 19.82
N GLN A 84 5.87 6.08 20.11
CA GLN A 84 7.19 6.57 19.72
C GLN A 84 7.95 7.06 20.94
N LEU A 85 9.26 6.79 20.97
CA LEU A 85 10.16 7.34 21.97
C LEU A 85 10.57 8.76 21.54
N GLU A 86 10.13 9.76 22.29
CA GLU A 86 10.57 11.15 22.15
C GLU A 86 11.48 11.51 23.35
N GLY A 87 12.79 11.47 23.11
CA GLY A 87 13.80 11.62 24.16
C GLY A 87 13.74 10.46 25.15
N LYS A 88 13.30 10.72 26.40
CA LYS A 88 13.12 9.71 27.45
C LYS A 88 11.65 9.31 27.67
N ARG A 89 10.70 9.87 26.90
CA ARG A 89 9.27 9.65 27.11
C ARG A 89 8.69 8.82 25.98
N GLU A 90 7.86 7.84 26.33
CA GLU A 90 7.00 7.17 25.37
C GLU A 90 5.75 8.02 25.13
N VAL A 91 5.55 8.42 23.88
CA VAL A 91 4.39 9.20 23.45
C VAL A 91 3.55 8.34 22.52
N SER A 92 2.29 8.14 22.91
CA SER A 92 1.31 7.45 22.09
C SER A 92 0.53 8.47 21.25
N ARG A 93 0.50 8.28 19.93
CA ARG A 93 -0.30 9.10 19.02
C ARG A 93 -1.09 8.25 18.05
N ASN A 94 -2.28 8.73 17.70
CA ASN A 94 -3.06 8.16 16.60
C ASN A 94 -2.49 8.71 15.29
N ILE A 95 -1.98 7.81 14.45
CA ILE A 95 -1.49 8.15 13.11
C ILE A 95 -2.47 7.60 12.08
N ASP A 96 -2.78 8.39 11.06
CA ASP A 96 -3.56 7.95 9.92
C ASP A 96 -2.72 7.04 9.03
N PHE A 97 -3.25 5.85 8.75
CA PHE A 97 -2.73 4.92 7.76
C PHE A 97 -3.72 4.81 6.62
N TYR A 98 -3.18 4.54 5.44
CA TYR A 98 -3.88 4.43 4.18
C TYR A 98 -3.75 3.01 3.66
N ASN A 99 -4.86 2.43 3.23
CA ASN A 99 -4.92 1.06 2.74
C ASN A 99 -4.28 0.92 1.35
N LEU A 100 -4.24 -0.32 0.85
CA LEU A 100 -3.66 -0.65 -0.45
C LEU A 100 -4.30 0.13 -1.61
N ASP A 101 -5.62 0.35 -1.60
CA ASP A 101 -6.32 1.10 -2.64
C ASP A 101 -5.82 2.53 -2.74
N ALA A 102 -5.71 3.22 -1.60
CA ALA A 102 -5.16 4.57 -1.55
C ALA A 102 -3.69 4.61 -1.99
N ILE A 103 -2.88 3.61 -1.61
CA ILE A 103 -1.48 3.52 -2.03
C ILE A 103 -1.38 3.35 -3.55
N ILE A 104 -2.22 2.49 -4.15
CA ILE A 104 -2.29 2.25 -5.59
C ILE A 104 -2.69 3.53 -6.31
N SER A 105 -3.82 4.15 -5.94
CA SER A 105 -4.32 5.38 -6.57
C SER A 105 -3.30 6.51 -6.53
N VAL A 106 -2.60 6.68 -5.41
CA VAL A 106 -1.51 7.65 -5.29
C VAL A 106 -0.34 7.28 -6.21
N GLY A 107 0.10 6.02 -6.22
CA GLY A 107 1.21 5.55 -7.06
C GLY A 107 0.98 5.74 -8.57
N TYR A 108 -0.27 5.67 -9.03
CA TYR A 108 -0.63 5.95 -10.43
C TYR A 108 -0.62 7.45 -10.78
N ARG A 109 -0.76 8.35 -9.81
CA ARG A 109 -0.78 9.81 -10.00
C ARG A 109 0.60 10.48 -9.85
N ILE A 110 1.57 9.78 -9.23
CA ILE A 110 2.91 10.32 -8.99
C ILE A 110 3.80 10.20 -10.23
N ASN A 111 4.51 11.28 -10.54
CA ASN A 111 5.57 11.29 -11.54
C ASN A 111 6.96 11.15 -10.88
N SER A 112 7.36 9.90 -10.61
CA SER A 112 8.72 9.58 -10.15
C SER A 112 9.22 8.28 -10.78
N VAL A 113 10.54 8.04 -10.72
CA VAL A 113 11.15 6.78 -11.17
C VAL A 113 10.55 5.59 -10.39
N ARG A 114 10.39 5.76 -9.08
CA ARG A 114 9.86 4.72 -8.18
C ARG A 114 8.38 4.45 -8.43
N ALA A 115 7.59 5.48 -8.73
CA ALA A 115 6.20 5.32 -9.15
C ALA A 115 6.11 4.62 -10.52
N THR A 116 7.05 4.86 -11.43
CA THR A 116 7.13 4.15 -12.71
C THR A 116 7.42 2.66 -12.53
N GLN A 117 8.40 2.33 -11.68
CA GLN A 117 8.70 0.93 -11.31
C GLN A 117 7.50 0.27 -10.64
N PHE A 118 6.80 0.98 -9.75
CA PHE A 118 5.56 0.50 -9.13
C PHE A 118 4.50 0.17 -10.17
N ARG A 119 4.25 1.06 -11.14
CA ARG A 119 3.27 0.82 -12.21
C ARG A 119 3.67 -0.35 -13.11
N GLN A 120 4.95 -0.52 -13.41
CA GLN A 120 5.46 -1.67 -14.17
C GLN A 120 5.20 -2.98 -13.40
N TRP A 121 5.55 -3.02 -12.12
CA TRP A 121 5.27 -4.15 -11.24
C TRP A 121 3.76 -4.44 -11.15
N ALA A 122 2.93 -3.44 -10.86
CA ALA A 122 1.48 -3.60 -10.75
C ALA A 122 0.87 -4.10 -12.07
N THR A 123 1.35 -3.61 -13.21
CA THR A 123 0.92 -4.07 -14.54
C THR A 123 1.33 -5.52 -14.80
N GLN A 124 2.52 -5.94 -14.37
CA GLN A 124 2.95 -7.33 -14.46
C GLN A 124 2.05 -8.23 -13.62
N VAL A 125 1.79 -7.85 -12.36
CA VAL A 125 0.89 -8.59 -11.47
C VAL A 125 -0.49 -8.74 -12.11
N LEU A 126 -1.10 -7.63 -12.54
CA LEU A 126 -2.42 -7.65 -13.22
C LEU A 126 -2.42 -8.52 -14.48
N ARG A 127 -1.36 -8.45 -15.30
CA ARG A 127 -1.20 -9.27 -16.50
C ARG A 127 -1.13 -10.76 -16.15
N GLU A 128 -0.35 -11.12 -15.14
CA GLU A 128 -0.25 -12.50 -14.69
C GLU A 128 -1.59 -13.02 -14.17
N PHE A 129 -2.35 -12.19 -13.44
CA PHE A 129 -3.71 -12.51 -13.02
C PHE A 129 -4.67 -12.67 -14.20
N ALA A 130 -4.63 -11.77 -15.19
CA ALA A 130 -5.53 -11.82 -16.33
C ALA A 130 -5.26 -13.01 -17.27
N ILE A 131 -3.98 -13.30 -17.56
CA ILE A 131 -3.59 -14.35 -18.52
C ILE A 131 -3.69 -15.75 -17.92
N LYS A 132 -3.28 -15.93 -16.67
CA LYS A 132 -3.31 -17.25 -16.02
C LYS A 132 -4.73 -17.71 -15.65
N GLY A 133 -5.75 -16.89 -15.95
CA GLY A 133 -7.16 -17.26 -15.90
C GLY A 133 -7.57 -17.70 -14.50
N TYR A 134 -7.64 -16.77 -13.56
CA TYR A 134 -8.17 -17.09 -12.24
C TYR A 134 -9.69 -17.00 -12.24
N VAL A 135 -10.35 -18.15 -12.09
CA VAL A 135 -11.74 -18.19 -11.64
C VAL A 135 -11.74 -17.76 -10.17
N LEU A 136 -12.25 -16.56 -9.91
CA LEU A 136 -12.56 -16.09 -8.56
C LEU A 136 -13.89 -16.75 -8.13
N GLU A 137 -13.80 -17.91 -7.48
CA GLU A 137 -14.88 -18.47 -6.64
C GLU A 137 -14.56 -18.21 -5.17
#